data_AF-A0A962SEJ2-F1
#
_entry.id   AF-A0A962SEJ2-F1
#
_cell.length_a   1.000
_cell.length_b   1.000
_cell.length_c   1.000
_cell.angle_alpha   90.00
_cell.angle_beta   90.00
_cell.angle_gamma   90.00
#
_symmetry.space_group_name_H-M   'P 1'
#
loop_
_entity.id
_entity.type
_entity.pdbx_description
1 polymer ?
#
loop_
_entity_poly.entity_id
_entity_poly.type
_entity_poly.pdbx_seq_one_letter_code
_entity_poly.pdbx_strand_id
1 'polypeptide(L)'
;MRNLLLPILLICSTTTVAGVYRWIDANGQIHFSDKPHRGAEQIQLKQTSVYTPPESLAGGEQDNAEEPATAEPEQQDDNAGPAYESIEIVSPEKNQVVRSSDGTVNISIDLRPGLQEGHKIRVFLNGTQAAEDLAATQITLQDMDRGTHSLEVGAVTEQGEVLIRSGAINFHMLRLAEPRKAPFEGNSDSEPPAPAAE
;
A
#
# COMPACT_ATOMS: atom_id res chain seq x y z
N MET A 1 -49.70 33.51 -30.40
CA MET A 1 -49.79 32.04 -30.36
C MET A 1 -48.58 31.54 -31.11
N ARG A 2 -47.51 31.14 -30.41
CA ARG A 2 -47.37 29.78 -29.86
C ARG A 2 -47.32 28.86 -31.08
N ASN A 3 -46.15 28.65 -31.68
CA ASN A 3 -45.19 27.63 -31.23
C ASN A 3 -43.75 27.96 -31.70
N LEU A 4 -42.99 28.66 -30.86
CA LEU A 4 -41.52 28.72 -30.94
C LEU A 4 -40.97 28.26 -29.58
N LEU A 5 -41.34 27.05 -29.17
CA LEU A 5 -41.02 26.50 -27.85
C LEU A 5 -40.86 24.98 -27.94
N LEU A 6 -40.22 24.51 -29.02
CA LEU A 6 -39.96 23.09 -29.27
C LEU A 6 -38.47 22.74 -29.57
N PRO A 7 -37.46 23.54 -29.15
CA PRO A 7 -36.11 23.00 -29.01
C PRO A 7 -35.55 23.15 -27.58
N ILE A 8 -36.40 23.41 -26.57
CA ILE A 8 -35.95 23.63 -25.17
C ILE A 8 -36.24 22.44 -24.24
N LEU A 9 -36.95 21.42 -24.70
CA LEU A 9 -37.41 20.29 -23.87
C LEU A 9 -36.71 18.96 -24.21
N LEU A 10 -35.43 19.01 -24.56
CA LEU A 10 -34.64 17.78 -24.75
C LEU A 10 -33.24 17.90 -24.11
N ILE A 11 -33.15 18.52 -22.94
CA ILE A 11 -31.89 18.67 -22.20
C ILE A 11 -32.12 18.41 -20.71
N CYS A 12 -32.62 17.21 -20.37
CA CYS A 12 -32.67 16.78 -18.98
C CYS A 12 -32.36 15.28 -18.89
N SER A 13 -31.09 14.94 -19.09
CA SER A 13 -30.51 13.67 -18.64
C SER A 13 -29.54 14.00 -17.52
N THR A 14 -29.88 13.66 -16.29
CA THR A 14 -29.02 13.89 -15.12
C THR A 14 -28.07 12.72 -14.94
N THR A 15 -26.77 12.98 -15.06
CA THR A 15 -25.68 12.05 -14.72
C THR A 15 -25.66 11.81 -13.21
N THR A 16 -25.67 10.54 -12.80
CA THR A 16 -25.54 10.10 -11.41
C THR A 16 -24.09 10.25 -10.94
N VAL A 17 -23.87 10.80 -9.73
CA VAL A 17 -22.55 10.87 -9.09
C VAL A 17 -22.61 9.99 -7.85
N ALA A 18 -21.91 8.86 -7.86
CA ALA A 18 -21.78 7.97 -6.70
C ALA A 18 -20.72 8.53 -5.75
N GLY A 19 -21.14 8.93 -4.55
CA GLY A 19 -20.26 9.40 -3.47
C GLY A 19 -20.12 8.34 -2.37
N VAL A 20 -18.89 8.06 -1.96
CA VAL A 20 -18.56 7.13 -0.86
C VAL A 20 -18.40 7.94 0.44
N TYR A 21 -19.11 7.56 1.52
CA TYR A 21 -19.12 8.29 2.79
C TYR A 21 -18.40 7.51 3.90
N ARG A 22 -17.65 8.22 4.76
CA ARG A 22 -16.90 7.68 5.90
C ARG A 22 -17.45 8.23 7.21
N TRP A 23 -17.66 7.39 8.22
CA TRP A 23 -17.92 7.84 9.59
C TRP A 23 -17.03 7.11 10.62
N ILE A 24 -16.97 7.64 11.84
CA ILE A 24 -16.18 7.10 12.95
C ILE A 24 -17.15 6.86 14.11
N ASP A 25 -17.13 5.66 14.68
CA ASP A 25 -17.99 5.32 15.81
C ASP A 25 -17.41 5.76 17.16
N ALA A 26 -18.20 5.60 18.24
CA ALA A 26 -17.82 6.00 19.59
C ALA A 26 -16.65 5.18 20.18
N ASN A 27 -16.19 4.13 19.49
CA ASN A 27 -15.04 3.31 19.86
C ASN A 27 -13.80 3.61 18.99
N GLY A 28 -13.88 4.60 18.10
CA GLY A 28 -12.77 5.00 17.23
C GLY A 28 -12.58 4.14 15.98
N GLN A 29 -13.54 3.26 15.64
CA GLN A 29 -13.49 2.47 14.41
C GLN A 29 -14.12 3.22 13.24
N ILE A 30 -13.43 3.16 12.09
CA ILE A 30 -13.81 3.85 10.86
C ILE A 30 -14.63 2.90 9.99
N HIS A 31 -15.85 3.30 9.63
CA HIS A 31 -16.69 2.56 8.68
C HIS A 31 -17.01 3.40 7.44
N PHE A 32 -17.20 2.72 6.30
CA PHE A 32 -17.59 3.32 5.02
C PHE A 32 -18.94 2.76 4.56
N SER A 33 -19.82 3.61 4.01
CA SER A 33 -21.14 3.22 3.52
C SER A 33 -21.55 4.02 2.27
N ASP A 34 -22.21 3.35 1.32
CA ASP A 34 -22.69 3.89 0.04
C ASP A 34 -24.20 4.27 0.08
N LYS A 35 -24.74 4.66 1.24
CA LYS A 35 -26.15 5.12 1.35
C LYS A 35 -26.26 6.45 2.13
N PRO A 36 -27.06 7.42 1.64
CA PRO A 36 -27.11 8.77 2.20
C PRO A 36 -27.91 8.85 3.52
N HIS A 37 -27.43 9.62 4.50
CA HIS A 37 -28.16 10.02 5.70
C HIS A 37 -28.12 11.53 5.93
N ARG A 38 -29.15 12.09 6.57
CA ARG A 38 -29.27 13.55 6.82
C ARG A 38 -28.21 14.04 7.82
N GLY A 39 -27.55 15.17 7.50
CA GLY A 39 -26.68 15.93 8.42
C GLY A 39 -25.20 16.06 8.05
N ALA A 40 -24.80 15.88 6.78
CA ALA A 40 -23.39 15.96 6.37
C ALA A 40 -22.89 17.40 6.18
N GLU A 41 -21.77 17.75 6.82
CA GLU A 41 -20.96 18.93 6.49
C GLU A 41 -19.93 18.62 5.40
N GLN A 42 -19.69 19.60 4.54
CA GLN A 42 -18.91 19.50 3.31
C GLN A 42 -17.41 19.59 3.60
N ILE A 43 -16.63 18.56 3.24
CA ILE A 43 -15.16 18.63 3.20
C ILE A 43 -14.74 18.65 1.73
N GLN A 44 -14.06 19.73 1.32
CA GLN A 44 -13.53 19.93 -0.01
C GLN A 44 -12.32 19.00 -0.22
N LEU A 45 -12.50 17.94 -1.02
CA LEU A 45 -11.42 17.04 -1.41
C LEU A 45 -10.52 17.73 -2.45
N LYS A 46 -9.22 17.80 -2.18
CA LYS A 46 -8.22 18.17 -3.19
C LYS A 46 -8.15 17.06 -4.25
N GLN A 47 -8.06 17.48 -5.51
CA GLN A 47 -8.32 16.68 -6.70
C GLN A 47 -7.46 15.41 -6.80
N THR A 48 -8.12 14.30 -7.08
CA THR A 48 -7.49 13.06 -7.53
C THR A 48 -6.97 13.25 -8.96
N SER A 49 -5.67 13.08 -9.18
CA SER A 49 -5.09 13.05 -10.53
C SER A 49 -5.55 11.76 -11.22
N VAL A 50 -6.32 11.89 -12.31
CA VAL A 50 -6.73 10.77 -13.16
C VAL A 50 -5.64 10.55 -14.21
N TYR A 51 -4.98 9.41 -14.16
CA TYR A 51 -4.06 8.98 -15.22
C TYR A 51 -4.87 8.33 -16.35
N THR A 52 -4.92 9.00 -17.50
CA THR A 52 -5.42 8.43 -18.76
C THR A 52 -4.26 7.72 -19.47
N PRO A 53 -4.38 6.45 -19.86
CA PRO A 53 -3.36 5.76 -20.65
C PRO A 53 -3.18 6.45 -22.01
N PRO A 54 -1.96 6.65 -22.53
CA PRO A 54 -1.77 7.20 -23.86
C PRO A 54 -2.18 6.17 -24.93
N GLU A 55 -3.10 6.56 -25.82
CA GLU A 55 -3.30 5.87 -27.09
C GLU A 55 -2.07 6.07 -27.97
N SER A 56 -1.58 4.96 -28.54
CA SER A 56 -0.38 4.92 -29.34
C SER A 56 -0.61 5.47 -30.75
N LEU A 57 0.27 6.38 -31.15
CA LEU A 57 0.81 6.63 -32.49
C LEU A 57 -0.15 7.17 -33.58
N ALA A 58 -0.06 8.47 -33.87
CA ALA A 58 0.30 8.98 -35.20
C ALA A 58 0.41 10.53 -35.22
N GLY A 59 1.63 11.01 -35.50
CA GLY A 59 1.85 12.18 -36.35
C GLY A 59 1.77 13.58 -35.75
N GLY A 60 2.89 14.30 -35.81
CA GLY A 60 2.89 15.68 -36.29
C GLY A 60 3.10 16.78 -35.24
N GLU A 61 4.33 17.29 -35.25
CA GLU A 61 4.73 18.68 -34.96
C GLU A 61 4.67 19.24 -33.53
N GLN A 62 5.79 19.91 -33.23
CA GLN A 62 6.18 20.58 -32.00
C GLN A 62 5.27 21.77 -31.69
N ASP A 63 4.86 21.95 -30.43
CA ASP A 63 5.13 23.22 -29.75
C ASP A 63 5.13 23.07 -28.22
N ASN A 64 5.93 23.94 -27.63
CA ASN A 64 6.39 24.06 -26.25
C ASN A 64 5.31 23.88 -25.15
N ALA A 65 5.56 22.97 -24.20
CA ALA A 65 4.90 22.96 -22.89
C ALA A 65 5.89 22.45 -21.84
N GLU A 66 6.19 23.32 -20.88
CA GLU A 66 7.05 23.10 -19.72
C GLU A 66 6.87 21.71 -19.11
N GLU A 67 7.98 20.98 -19.10
CA GLU A 67 8.20 19.80 -18.27
C GLU A 67 8.07 20.23 -16.79
N PRO A 68 7.07 19.76 -16.02
CA PRO A 68 7.16 19.89 -14.58
C PRO A 68 8.27 18.96 -14.15
N ALA A 69 9.37 19.57 -13.71
CA ALA A 69 10.51 18.95 -13.08
C ALA A 69 10.04 17.73 -12.27
N THR A 70 10.56 16.57 -12.66
CA THR A 70 10.55 15.38 -11.81
C THR A 70 11.08 15.85 -10.47
N ALA A 71 10.20 15.94 -9.48
CA ALA A 71 10.61 16.01 -8.09
C ALA A 71 11.26 14.65 -7.82
N GLU A 72 12.56 14.61 -8.09
CA GLU A 72 13.53 13.77 -7.41
C GLU A 72 13.06 13.68 -5.95
N PRO A 73 12.92 12.48 -5.36
CA PRO A 73 12.63 12.41 -3.94
C PRO A 73 13.74 13.19 -3.24
N GLU A 74 13.37 14.34 -2.69
CA GLU A 74 14.27 15.20 -1.93
C GLU A 74 14.96 14.31 -0.89
N GLN A 75 16.21 13.96 -1.17
CA GLN A 75 17.14 13.49 -0.17
C GLN A 75 17.48 14.72 0.67
N GLN A 76 16.62 15.06 1.63
CA GLN A 76 16.91 16.11 2.60
C GLN A 76 15.94 15.97 3.80
N ASP A 77 16.33 15.96 5.07
CA ASP A 77 17.61 16.35 5.68
C ASP A 77 17.78 15.70 7.07
N ASP A 78 19.04 15.62 7.49
CA ASP A 78 19.53 15.81 8.86
C ASP A 78 19.09 14.87 9.99
N ASN A 79 19.74 13.72 10.05
CA ASN A 79 20.62 13.41 11.18
C ASN A 79 21.69 12.47 10.62
N ALA A 80 22.73 13.00 9.97
CA ALA A 80 23.98 12.28 9.86
C ALA A 80 24.75 12.57 11.15
N GLY A 81 24.51 11.76 12.18
CA GLY A 81 25.47 11.72 13.28
C GLY A 81 26.85 11.32 12.73
N PRO A 82 27.97 11.67 13.38
CA PRO A 82 29.33 11.41 12.86
C PRO A 82 29.68 9.92 12.67
N ALA A 83 28.74 8.99 12.90
CA ALA A 83 28.94 7.55 12.84
C ALA A 83 28.69 6.93 11.47
N TYR A 84 27.81 7.51 10.63
CA TYR A 84 27.41 6.91 9.36
C TYR A 84 27.32 7.96 8.24
N GLU A 85 27.87 7.62 7.07
CA GLU A 85 27.89 8.47 5.87
C GLU A 85 26.66 8.23 4.98
N SER A 86 26.24 6.98 4.81
CA SER A 86 25.10 6.64 3.96
C SER A 86 24.41 5.35 4.41
N ILE A 87 23.09 5.28 4.21
CA ILE A 87 22.27 4.08 4.40
C ILE A 87 21.29 3.94 3.23
N GLU A 88 21.25 2.78 2.61
CA GLU A 88 20.39 2.49 1.46
C GLU A 88 19.78 1.08 1.56
N ILE A 89 18.53 0.93 1.13
CA ILE A 89 17.87 -0.37 1.03
C ILE A 89 18.18 -0.94 -0.36
N VAL A 90 18.93 -2.03 -0.39
CA VAL A 90 19.33 -2.72 -1.63
C VAL A 90 18.27 -3.74 -2.06
N SER A 91 17.66 -4.42 -1.09
CA SER A 91 16.54 -5.34 -1.31
C SER A 91 15.51 -5.14 -0.20
N PRO A 92 14.20 -5.16 -0.50
CA PRO A 92 13.63 -5.14 -1.85
C PRO A 92 13.98 -3.87 -2.63
N GLU A 93 13.99 -3.93 -3.95
CA GLU A 93 14.15 -2.75 -4.81
C GLU A 93 12.89 -1.87 -4.77
N LYS A 94 13.02 -0.60 -5.17
CA LYS A 94 11.89 0.32 -5.27
C LYS A 94 10.85 -0.21 -6.26
N ASN A 95 9.61 -0.31 -5.80
CA ASN A 95 8.44 -0.89 -6.46
C ASN A 95 8.58 -2.39 -6.82
N GLN A 96 9.48 -3.12 -6.18
CA GLN A 96 9.63 -4.56 -6.42
C GLN A 96 8.37 -5.32 -6.01
N VAL A 97 7.99 -6.33 -6.80
CA VAL A 97 6.94 -7.28 -6.44
C VAL A 97 7.57 -8.51 -5.77
N VAL A 98 7.35 -8.65 -4.47
CA VAL A 98 7.75 -9.81 -3.67
C VAL A 98 6.59 -10.81 -3.62
N ARG A 99 6.87 -12.07 -3.94
CA ARG A 99 5.89 -13.17 -3.89
C ARG A 99 6.30 -14.15 -2.81
N SER A 100 5.49 -14.29 -1.77
CA SER A 100 5.69 -15.31 -0.73
C SER A 100 4.36 -15.77 -0.16
N SER A 101 4.15 -17.08 -0.06
CA SER A 101 2.89 -17.64 0.50
C SER A 101 2.74 -17.35 2.00
N ASP A 102 3.85 -17.36 2.73
CA ASP A 102 3.97 -17.09 4.16
C ASP A 102 4.22 -15.60 4.49
N GLY A 103 4.30 -14.73 3.47
CA GLY A 103 4.63 -13.32 3.68
C GLY A 103 6.09 -13.06 4.06
N THR A 104 7.03 -13.94 3.68
CA THR A 104 8.47 -13.71 3.89
C THR A 104 9.03 -12.62 2.96
N VAL A 105 9.78 -11.66 3.53
CA VAL A 105 10.53 -10.62 2.80
C VAL A 105 11.96 -10.56 3.33
N ASN A 106 12.94 -10.60 2.42
CA ASN A 106 14.34 -10.40 2.75
C ASN A 106 14.75 -8.95 2.47
N ILE A 107 15.20 -8.28 3.51
CA ILE A 107 15.68 -6.91 3.48
C ILE A 107 17.21 -6.95 3.54
N SER A 108 17.84 -6.29 2.57
CA SER A 108 19.29 -6.11 2.49
C SER A 108 19.62 -4.63 2.48
N ILE A 109 20.55 -4.21 3.32
CA ILE A 109 20.88 -2.81 3.55
C ILE A 109 22.37 -2.58 3.21
N ASP A 110 22.67 -1.57 2.41
CA ASP A 110 24.01 -1.02 2.27
C ASP A 110 24.19 0.12 3.28
N LEU A 111 25.19 0.00 4.15
CA LEU A 111 25.47 0.96 5.21
C LEU A 111 26.96 1.27 5.19
N ARG A 112 27.31 2.56 5.14
CA ARG A 112 28.70 3.02 5.05
C ARG A 112 29.01 4.05 6.15
N PRO A 113 30.10 3.85 6.92
CA PRO A 113 30.80 2.58 7.13
C PRO A 113 29.84 1.47 7.59
N GLY A 114 30.28 0.20 7.52
CA GLY A 114 29.46 -0.93 7.96
C GLY A 114 28.97 -0.79 9.40
N LEU A 115 27.95 -1.57 9.78
CA LEU A 115 27.31 -1.49 11.10
C LEU A 115 28.35 -1.58 12.22
N GLN A 116 28.44 -0.54 13.05
CA GLN A 116 29.39 -0.43 14.15
C GLN A 116 28.94 -1.28 15.35
N GLU A 117 29.89 -1.68 16.19
CA GLU A 117 29.62 -2.46 17.40
C GLU A 117 28.74 -1.67 18.38
N GLY A 118 27.74 -2.33 18.97
CA GLY A 118 26.76 -1.70 19.88
C GLY A 118 25.64 -0.93 19.18
N HIS A 119 25.73 -0.70 17.86
CA HIS A 119 24.64 -0.12 17.08
C HIS A 119 23.71 -1.20 16.52
N LYS A 120 22.47 -0.82 16.24
CA LYS A 120 21.44 -1.72 15.70
C LYS A 120 20.73 -1.08 14.52
N ILE A 121 20.04 -1.89 13.73
CA ILE A 121 19.14 -1.47 12.67
C ILE A 121 17.71 -1.57 13.18
N ARG A 122 16.96 -0.48 12.99
CA ARG A 122 15.52 -0.42 13.19
C ARG A 122 14.81 -0.40 11.84
N VAL A 123 13.83 -1.29 11.67
CA VAL A 123 13.03 -1.39 10.45
C VAL A 123 11.65 -0.78 10.69
N PHE A 124 11.27 0.13 9.80
CA PHE A 124 9.95 0.75 9.80
C PHE A 124 9.17 0.29 8.57
N LEU A 125 7.95 -0.15 8.81
CA LEU A 125 6.98 -0.49 7.78
C LEU A 125 5.76 0.41 7.92
N ASN A 126 5.40 1.11 6.84
CA ASN A 126 4.30 2.07 6.81
C ASN A 126 4.40 3.11 7.95
N GLY A 127 5.62 3.56 8.26
CA GLY A 127 5.90 4.53 9.33
C GLY A 127 5.89 3.96 10.75
N THR A 128 5.63 2.66 10.93
CA THR A 128 5.61 1.99 12.25
C THR A 128 6.76 1.00 12.37
N GLN A 129 7.36 0.86 13.56
CA GLN A 129 8.40 -0.15 13.77
C GLN A 129 7.83 -1.56 13.57
N ALA A 130 8.41 -2.32 12.65
CA ALA A 130 7.89 -3.62 12.23
C ALA A 130 8.64 -4.81 12.85
N ALA A 131 9.88 -4.59 13.30
CA ALA A 131 10.72 -5.59 13.92
C ALA A 131 11.48 -4.99 15.11
N GLU A 132 12.00 -5.86 15.97
CA GLU A 132 12.96 -5.47 16.99
C GLU A 132 14.24 -4.90 16.35
N ASP A 133 15.02 -4.15 17.14
CA ASP A 133 16.27 -3.61 16.67
C ASP A 133 17.32 -4.73 16.55
N LEU A 134 17.89 -4.91 15.35
CA LEU A 134 18.77 -6.03 15.02
C LEU A 134 20.18 -5.56 14.71
N ALA A 135 21.19 -6.28 15.22
CA ALA A 135 22.60 -6.03 14.90
C ALA A 135 23.01 -6.69 13.56
N ALA A 136 22.20 -6.52 12.51
CA ALA A 136 22.42 -7.11 11.19
C ALA A 136 21.89 -6.21 10.07
N THR A 137 22.56 -6.24 8.92
CA THR A 137 22.12 -5.54 7.68
C THR A 137 21.32 -6.44 6.73
N GLN A 138 21.14 -7.71 7.11
CA GLN A 138 20.31 -8.69 6.44
C GLN A 138 19.20 -9.10 7.41
N ILE A 139 17.96 -8.78 7.07
CA ILE A 139 16.80 -8.93 7.96
C ILE A 139 15.70 -9.66 7.20
N THR A 140 15.07 -10.63 7.84
CA THR A 140 13.91 -11.33 7.27
C THR A 140 12.66 -10.93 8.06
N LEU A 141 11.70 -10.34 7.38
CA LEU A 141 10.35 -10.17 7.90
C LEU A 141 9.51 -11.38 7.49
N GLN A 142 8.64 -11.82 8.39
CA GLN A 142 7.70 -12.91 8.16
C GLN A 142 6.28 -12.39 8.39
N ASP A 143 5.29 -13.15 7.93
CA ASP A 143 3.88 -12.83 8.13
C ASP A 143 3.48 -11.43 7.63
N MET A 144 4.14 -10.91 6.60
CA MET A 144 3.77 -9.64 5.98
C MET A 144 2.50 -9.75 5.14
N ASP A 145 1.52 -8.90 5.39
CA ASP A 145 0.26 -8.88 4.63
C ASP A 145 0.48 -8.65 3.12
N ARG A 146 -0.50 -9.03 2.31
CA ARG A 146 -0.48 -8.70 0.87
C ARG A 146 -0.77 -7.21 0.66
N GLY A 147 -0.21 -6.64 -0.40
CA GLY A 147 -0.49 -5.25 -0.79
C GLY A 147 0.79 -4.43 -0.95
N THR A 148 0.64 -3.11 -0.95
CA THR A 148 1.76 -2.17 -1.04
C THR A 148 2.22 -1.80 0.36
N HIS A 149 3.52 -1.87 0.59
CA HIS A 149 4.14 -1.43 1.85
C HIS A 149 5.24 -0.42 1.58
N SER A 150 5.33 0.58 2.45
CA SER A 150 6.46 1.51 2.52
C SER A 150 7.47 0.98 3.51
N LEU A 151 8.73 0.87 3.09
CA LEU A 151 9.85 0.37 3.88
C LEU A 151 10.88 1.48 4.09
N GLU A 152 11.30 1.62 5.33
CA GLU A 152 12.37 2.51 5.76
C GLU A 152 13.24 1.80 6.79
N VAL A 153 14.52 2.12 6.84
CA VAL A 153 15.46 1.59 7.83
C VAL A 153 16.26 2.72 8.46
N GLY A 154 16.66 2.55 9.71
CA GLY A 154 17.55 3.49 10.38
C GLY A 154 18.57 2.77 11.24
N ALA A 155 19.77 3.32 11.33
CA ALA A 155 20.74 2.86 12.31
C ALA A 155 20.51 3.60 13.63
N VAL A 156 20.48 2.86 14.74
CA VAL A 156 20.23 3.37 16.07
C VAL A 156 21.37 3.01 17.03
N THR A 157 21.59 3.85 18.03
CA THR A 157 22.49 3.54 19.15
C THR A 157 21.89 2.46 20.06
N GLU A 158 22.68 1.92 20.99
CA GLU A 158 22.17 1.02 22.03
C GLU A 158 21.07 1.67 22.90
N GLN A 159 21.12 3.00 23.03
CA GLN A 159 20.14 3.82 23.75
C GLN A 159 18.87 4.11 22.91
N GLY A 160 18.83 3.69 21.65
CA GLY A 160 17.68 3.83 20.75
C GLY A 160 17.59 5.17 20.01
N GLU A 161 18.65 5.98 20.06
CA GLU A 161 18.76 7.24 19.29
C GLU A 161 19.03 6.92 17.82
N VAL A 162 18.29 7.55 16.91
CA VAL A 162 18.44 7.34 15.47
C VAL A 162 19.61 8.18 14.95
N LEU A 163 20.63 7.51 14.43
CA LEU A 163 21.87 8.13 13.94
C LEU A 163 21.86 8.47 12.45
N ILE A 164 21.06 7.75 11.66
CA ILE A 164 20.81 7.95 10.23
C ILE A 164 19.56 7.16 9.82
N ARG A 165 18.83 7.64 8.81
CA ARG A 165 17.64 6.99 8.27
C ARG A 165 17.70 6.95 6.74
N SER A 166 17.23 5.87 6.14
CA SER A 166 17.14 5.74 4.69
C SER A 166 15.95 6.53 4.14
N GLY A 167 15.95 6.76 2.84
CA GLY A 167 14.72 7.13 2.13
C GLY A 167 13.67 6.00 2.21
N ALA A 168 12.40 6.38 2.07
CA ALA A 168 11.30 5.44 1.98
C ALA A 168 11.21 4.84 0.58
N ILE A 169 11.10 3.51 0.50
CA ILE A 169 10.80 2.79 -0.74
C ILE A 169 9.47 2.07 -0.60
N ASN A 170 8.72 1.96 -1.70
CA ASN A 170 7.54 1.12 -1.73
C ASN A 170 7.88 -0.23 -2.35
N PHE A 171 7.25 -1.31 -1.88
CA PHE A 171 7.27 -2.61 -2.54
C PHE A 171 5.88 -3.27 -2.45
N HIS A 172 5.66 -4.29 -3.25
CA HIS A 172 4.36 -4.96 -3.37
C HIS A 172 4.47 -6.43 -2.95
N MET A 173 3.75 -6.80 -1.89
CA MET A 173 3.65 -8.19 -1.41
C MET A 173 2.48 -8.90 -2.07
N LEU A 174 2.75 -10.07 -2.64
CA LEU A 174 1.76 -11.01 -3.14
C LEU A 174 1.83 -12.30 -2.34
N ARG A 175 0.72 -12.65 -1.67
CA ARG A 175 0.53 -13.98 -1.08
C ARG A 175 -0.29 -14.86 -2.00
N LEU A 176 0.15 -16.11 -2.16
CA LEU A 176 -0.68 -17.15 -2.74
C LEU A 176 -1.77 -17.50 -1.73
N ALA A 177 -3.01 -17.61 -2.21
CA ALA A 177 -4.09 -18.11 -1.37
C ALA A 177 -3.79 -19.58 -1.02
N GLU A 178 -3.85 -19.92 0.26
CA GLU A 178 -3.85 -21.33 0.65
C GLU A 178 -5.08 -22.01 0.05
N PRO A 179 -4.93 -23.17 -0.60
CA PRO A 179 -6.07 -23.92 -1.08
C PRO A 179 -6.93 -24.30 0.12
N ARG A 180 -8.18 -23.82 0.13
CA ARG A 180 -9.15 -24.15 1.18
C ARG A 180 -9.30 -25.68 1.23
N LYS A 181 -8.96 -26.31 2.37
CA LYS A 181 -9.31 -27.72 2.59
C LYS A 181 -10.84 -27.86 2.46
N ALA A 182 -11.27 -28.80 1.63
CA ALA A 182 -12.69 -29.04 1.41
C ALA A 182 -13.35 -29.48 2.75
N PRO A 183 -14.50 -28.91 3.17
CA PRO A 183 -15.13 -29.25 4.44
C PRO A 183 -15.75 -30.65 4.54
N PHE A 184 -15.51 -31.54 3.58
CA PHE A 184 -16.25 -32.80 3.48
C PHE A 184 -15.32 -34.01 3.40
N GLU A 185 -14.77 -34.40 4.55
CA GLU A 185 -14.65 -35.83 4.86
C GLU A 185 -16.05 -36.31 5.21
N GLY A 186 -16.78 -36.79 4.20
CA GLY A 186 -18.06 -37.45 4.43
C GLY A 186 -17.83 -38.69 5.28
N ASN A 187 -18.44 -38.74 6.46
CA ASN A 187 -18.61 -39.99 7.20
C ASN A 187 -19.31 -41.00 6.28
N SER A 188 -18.56 -41.92 5.71
CA SER A 188 -19.06 -43.02 4.89
C SER A 188 -19.49 -44.23 5.73
N ASP A 189 -19.94 -44.02 6.97
CA ASP A 189 -20.30 -45.10 7.91
C ASP A 189 -21.82 -45.20 8.15
N SER A 190 -22.62 -44.90 7.13
CA SER A 190 -24.06 -45.19 7.15
C SER A 190 -24.39 -46.33 6.18
N GLU A 191 -23.85 -47.51 6.42
CA GLU A 191 -24.38 -48.74 5.80
C GLU A 191 -25.82 -48.93 6.30
N PRO A 192 -26.85 -48.88 5.43
CA PRO A 192 -28.23 -49.09 5.89
C PRO A 192 -28.41 -50.55 6.32
N PRO A 193 -29.13 -50.83 7.43
CA PRO A 193 -29.35 -52.21 7.85
C PRO A 193 -30.19 -52.96 6.80
N ALA A 194 -29.75 -54.18 6.47
CA ALA A 194 -30.43 -55.06 5.54
C ALA A 194 -31.89 -55.29 5.99
N PRO A 195 -32.85 -55.38 5.04
CA PRO A 195 -34.23 -55.64 5.40
C PRO A 195 -34.35 -57.01 6.05
N ALA A 196 -34.97 -57.06 7.23
CA ALA A 196 -35.34 -58.31 7.88
C ALA A 196 -36.33 -59.06 6.98
N ALA A 197 -36.00 -60.31 6.66
CA ALA A 197 -36.89 -61.22 5.96
C ALA A 197 -37.85 -61.86 6.97
N GLU A 198 -39.15 -61.63 6.81
CA GLU A 198 -40.24 -62.50 7.25
C GLU A 198 -41.49 -62.28 6.40
#